data_AF-A0A932RHH5-F1
#
_entry.id   AF-A0A932RHH5-F1
#
_cell.length_a   1.000
_cell.length_b   1.000
_cell.length_c   1.000
_cell.angle_alpha   90.00
_cell.angle_beta   90.00
_cell.angle_gamma   90.00
#
_symmetry.space_group_name_H-M   'P 1'
#
loop_
_entity.id
_entity.type
_entity.pdbx_description
1 polymer ?
#
loop_
_entity_poly.entity_id
_entity_poly.type
_entity_poly.pdbx_seq_one_letter_code
_entity_poly.pdbx_strand_id
1 'polypeptide(L)'
;MRVTGGFVAGAGLSKIDHPLDPTNKYLNHSFVESPDMMNVYNGVVRLDQNGEAVVTLAEWFETLNKDFRYQLTAMGAPGPNLYIAEEVAGNRFRIAGGTANMKVSWQVTGIRQDALANAHRVPVEEDKPAVERGYYLNPVAFGHPQEKGIAWVYRRDRILSLKELRPRDIAGADRPSTKE
;
A
#
# COMPACT_ATOMS: atom_id res chain seq x y z
N MET A 1 -12.66 -0.38 13.63
CA MET A 1 -11.55 -1.19 14.18
C MET A 1 -10.34 -0.29 14.32
N ARG A 2 -9.65 -0.30 15.46
CA ARG A 2 -8.38 0.41 15.65
C ARG A 2 -7.27 -0.64 15.75
N VAL A 3 -6.22 -0.51 14.94
CA VAL A 3 -5.04 -1.39 14.96
C VAL A 3 -3.85 -0.55 15.39
N THR A 4 -3.08 -1.01 16.37
CA THR A 4 -1.92 -0.29 16.92
C THR A 4 -0.58 -0.84 16.41
N GLY A 5 -0.58 -1.99 15.74
CA GLY A 5 0.60 -2.62 15.12
C GLY A 5 0.42 -2.86 13.63
N GLY A 6 1.21 -3.78 13.07
CA GLY A 6 1.06 -4.22 11.69
C GLY A 6 -0.24 -5.00 11.45
N PHE A 7 -0.75 -4.92 10.23
CA PHE A 7 -1.85 -5.76 9.75
C PHE A 7 -1.39 -6.44 8.46
N VAL A 8 -1.56 -7.77 8.39
CA VAL A 8 -1.22 -8.57 7.23
C VAL A 8 -2.50 -8.87 6.45
N ALA A 9 -2.53 -8.50 5.18
CA ALA A 9 -3.61 -8.84 4.26
C ALA A 9 -3.05 -9.39 2.95
N GLY A 10 -3.79 -10.30 2.34
CA GLY A 10 -3.46 -10.78 0.99
C GLY A 10 -3.65 -9.72 -0.10
N ALA A 11 -4.40 -8.64 0.19
CA ALA A 11 -4.53 -7.46 -0.66
C ALA A 11 -4.93 -6.23 0.17
N GLY A 12 -4.22 -5.12 0.01
CA GLY A 12 -4.61 -3.81 0.54
C GLY A 12 -5.56 -3.10 -0.42
N LEU A 13 -6.84 -3.00 -0.05
CA LEU A 13 -7.88 -2.38 -0.86
C LEU A 13 -8.64 -1.32 -0.07
N SER A 14 -8.83 -0.15 -0.67
CA SER A 14 -9.79 0.85 -0.22
C SER A 14 -10.98 0.89 -1.17
N LYS A 15 -12.19 0.95 -0.61
CA LYS A 15 -13.44 1.15 -1.34
C LYS A 15 -14.18 2.34 -0.75
N ILE A 16 -14.59 3.27 -1.60
CA ILE A 16 -15.43 4.41 -1.24
C ILE A 16 -16.55 4.56 -2.27
N ASP A 17 -17.60 5.29 -1.93
CA ASP A 17 -18.59 5.72 -2.93
C ASP A 17 -17.91 6.55 -4.01
N HIS A 18 -18.29 6.33 -5.27
CA HIS A 18 -17.64 7.01 -6.38
C HIS A 18 -17.92 8.53 -6.30
N PRO A 19 -16.88 9.39 -6.33
CA PRO A 19 -17.07 10.83 -6.07
C PRO A 19 -17.95 11.56 -7.08
N LEU A 20 -18.09 11.00 -8.29
CA LEU A 20 -18.95 11.54 -9.36
C LEU A 20 -20.31 10.85 -9.49
N ASP A 21 -20.52 9.69 -8.83
CA ASP A 21 -21.75 8.89 -8.95
C ASP A 21 -21.92 7.98 -7.71
N PRO A 22 -22.07 8.56 -6.51
CA PRO A 22 -22.01 7.81 -5.25
C PRO A 22 -23.20 6.86 -5.07
N THR A 23 -24.35 7.15 -5.69
CA THR A 23 -25.56 6.32 -5.55
C THR A 23 -25.44 4.99 -6.31
N ASN A 24 -24.67 4.96 -7.42
CA ASN A 24 -24.66 3.80 -8.32
C ASN A 24 -23.31 3.10 -8.43
N LYS A 25 -22.21 3.72 -7.97
CA LYS A 25 -20.84 3.20 -8.19
C LYS A 25 -19.96 3.27 -6.95
N TYR A 26 -19.04 2.32 -6.89
CA TYR A 26 -17.90 2.37 -5.98
C TYR A 26 -16.61 2.74 -6.73
N LEU A 27 -15.73 3.47 -6.07
CA LEU A 27 -14.33 3.64 -6.47
C LEU A 27 -13.46 2.74 -5.60
N ASN A 28 -12.66 1.87 -6.25
CA ASN A 28 -11.74 0.95 -5.58
C ASN A 28 -10.30 1.32 -5.94
N HIS A 29 -9.41 1.35 -4.95
CA HIS A 29 -7.97 1.51 -5.16
C HIS A 29 -7.20 0.46 -4.36
N SER A 30 -6.06 0.03 -4.91
CA SER A 30 -5.08 -0.77 -4.19
C SER A 30 -4.10 0.11 -3.44
N PHE A 31 -3.44 -0.47 -2.45
CA PHE A 31 -2.30 0.17 -1.78
C PHE A 31 -1.05 0.12 -2.67
N VAL A 32 -0.10 0.99 -2.37
CA VAL A 32 1.26 0.95 -2.94
C VAL A 32 2.16 0.31 -1.90
N GLU A 33 2.99 -0.65 -2.32
CA GLU A 33 3.81 -1.45 -1.42
C GLU A 33 5.30 -1.25 -1.69
N SER A 34 6.09 -1.27 -0.62
CA SER A 34 7.55 -1.17 -0.65
C SER A 34 8.13 -2.04 0.47
N PRO A 35 9.25 -2.75 0.23
CA PRO A 35 9.92 -3.53 1.27
C PRO A 35 10.51 -2.66 2.41
N ASP A 36 10.69 -1.35 2.19
CA ASP A 36 11.51 -0.49 3.06
C ASP A 36 10.71 0.26 4.16
N MET A 37 9.38 0.09 4.26
CA MET A 37 8.50 0.98 5.06
C MET A 37 8.67 2.46 4.66
N MET A 38 8.43 2.73 3.38
CA MET A 38 8.67 4.02 2.73
C MET A 38 7.54 5.03 2.97
N ASN A 39 7.92 6.27 3.26
CA ASN A 39 7.04 7.43 3.14
C ASN A 39 7.31 8.18 1.84
N VAL A 40 6.25 8.70 1.22
CA VAL A 40 6.32 9.48 -0.03
C VAL A 40 5.76 10.86 0.21
N TYR A 41 6.55 11.89 -0.13
CA TYR A 41 6.16 13.29 -0.04
C TYR A 41 6.38 13.94 -1.40
N ASN A 42 5.47 14.82 -1.80
CA ASN A 42 5.54 15.47 -3.10
C ASN A 42 4.95 16.88 -3.05
N GLY A 43 5.22 17.62 -4.11
CA GLY A 43 4.66 18.94 -4.31
C GLY A 43 5.10 19.54 -5.64
N VAL A 44 4.70 20.80 -5.84
CA VAL A 44 5.13 21.61 -6.98
C VAL A 44 5.72 22.90 -6.44
N VAL A 45 6.86 23.31 -7.00
CA VAL A 45 7.52 24.58 -6.66
C VAL A 45 7.79 25.39 -7.92
N ARG A 46 7.91 26.71 -7.77
CA ARG A 46 8.41 27.59 -8.82
C ARG A 46 9.84 28.01 -8.50
N LEU A 47 10.70 27.94 -9.50
CA LEU A 47 12.06 28.43 -9.38
C LEU A 47 12.08 29.95 -9.37
N ASP A 48 13.00 30.53 -8.61
CA ASP A 48 13.25 31.95 -8.52
C ASP A 48 13.96 32.50 -9.77
N GLN A 49 14.44 33.75 -9.71
CA GLN A 49 15.13 34.39 -10.84
C GLN A 49 16.47 33.73 -11.20
N ASN A 50 17.08 32.99 -10.27
CA ASN A 50 18.33 32.27 -10.49
C ASN A 50 18.09 30.84 -10.99
N GLY A 51 16.83 30.42 -11.13
CA GLY A 51 16.50 29.04 -11.51
C GLY A 51 16.64 28.07 -10.34
N GLU A 52 16.46 28.54 -9.11
CA GLU A 52 16.58 27.75 -7.88
C GLU A 52 15.30 27.77 -7.05
N ALA A 53 15.11 26.76 -6.22
CA ALA A 53 14.06 26.77 -5.19
C ALA A 53 14.48 25.96 -3.97
N VAL A 54 14.17 26.47 -2.79
CA VAL A 54 14.26 25.73 -1.53
C VAL A 54 12.89 25.15 -1.21
N VAL A 55 12.84 23.84 -1.00
CA VAL A 55 11.64 23.14 -0.52
C VAL A 55 11.79 22.93 0.98
N THR A 56 10.87 23.50 1.76
CA THR A 56 10.79 23.30 3.22
C THR A 56 9.84 22.16 3.53
N LEU A 57 10.32 21.20 4.31
CA LEU A 57 9.60 20.04 4.80
C LEU A 57 9.11 20.29 6.22
N ALA A 58 8.17 19.46 6.69
CA ALA A 58 7.67 19.55 8.06
C ALA A 58 8.81 19.33 9.07
N GLU A 59 8.74 19.98 10.23
CA GLU A 59 9.77 19.95 11.28
C GLU A 59 10.16 18.52 11.73
N TRP A 60 9.19 17.59 11.69
CA TRP A 60 9.39 16.20 12.08
C TRP A 60 9.93 15.30 10.96
N PHE A 61 10.11 15.81 9.74
CA PHE A 61 10.41 14.99 8.56
C PHE A 61 11.69 14.17 8.72
N GLU A 62 12.81 14.82 9.04
CA GLU A 62 14.11 14.13 9.21
C GLU A 62 14.13 13.25 10.46
N THR A 63 13.36 13.59 11.50
CA THR A 63 13.24 12.73 12.68
C THR A 63 12.48 11.43 12.34
N LEU A 64 11.49 11.52 11.45
CA LEU A 64 10.70 10.37 11.03
C LEU A 64 11.36 9.56 9.91
N ASN A 65 12.19 10.16 9.07
CA ASN A 65 12.67 9.57 7.82
C ASN A 65 14.19 9.64 7.65
N LYS A 66 14.76 8.63 6.99
CA LYS A 66 16.17 8.59 6.53
C LYS A 66 16.25 8.03 5.10
N ASP A 67 17.46 7.90 4.57
CA ASP A 67 17.74 7.23 3.29
C ASP A 67 16.92 7.83 2.13
N PHE A 68 17.11 9.14 1.90
CA PHE A 68 16.27 9.92 0.99
C PHE A 68 16.51 9.60 -0.49
N ARG A 69 15.45 9.62 -1.29
CA ARG A 69 15.53 9.51 -2.77
C ARG A 69 14.65 10.56 -3.41
N TYR A 70 15.09 11.12 -4.55
CA TYR A 70 14.47 12.27 -5.19
C TYR A 70 14.00 11.96 -6.61
N GLN A 71 12.88 12.57 -7.02
CA GLN A 71 12.46 12.65 -8.41
C GLN A 71 12.00 14.08 -8.72
N LEU A 72 12.45 14.62 -9.86
CA LEU A 72 12.11 15.95 -10.35
C LEU A 72 11.55 15.87 -11.76
N THR A 73 10.48 16.60 -12.02
CA THR A 73 9.86 16.71 -13.34
C THR A 73 9.64 18.18 -13.69
N ALA A 74 10.30 18.65 -14.75
CA ALA A 74 10.05 19.97 -15.33
C ALA A 74 8.62 20.05 -15.89
N MET A 75 7.92 21.15 -15.64
CA MET A 75 6.55 21.35 -16.14
C MET A 75 6.47 22.56 -17.06
N GLY A 76 5.86 22.37 -18.24
CA GLY A 76 5.59 23.42 -19.23
C GLY A 76 6.74 23.72 -20.20
N ALA A 77 7.99 23.38 -19.85
CA ALA A 77 9.15 23.46 -20.73
C ALA A 77 10.21 22.41 -20.31
N PRO A 78 11.11 21.99 -21.21
CA PRO A 78 12.22 21.11 -20.84
C PRO A 78 13.14 21.76 -19.80
N GLY A 79 13.58 20.96 -18.81
CA GLY A 79 14.58 21.35 -17.80
C GLY A 79 15.76 20.38 -17.82
N PRO A 80 16.60 20.37 -18.89
CA PRO A 80 17.64 19.38 -19.08
C PRO A 80 18.75 19.41 -18.01
N ASN A 81 18.86 20.53 -17.29
CA ASN A 81 19.86 20.73 -16.26
C ASN A 81 19.24 20.73 -14.85
N LEU A 82 18.03 20.20 -14.63
CA LEU A 82 17.44 20.14 -13.29
C LEU A 82 18.16 19.14 -12.39
N TYR A 83 18.52 19.54 -11.17
CA TYR A 83 19.12 18.66 -10.17
C TYR A 83 18.79 19.09 -8.73
N ILE A 84 19.09 18.21 -7.78
CA ILE A 84 19.09 18.50 -6.34
C ILE A 84 20.43 19.15 -6.00
N ALA A 85 20.42 20.45 -5.72
CA ALA A 85 21.61 21.23 -5.41
C ALA A 85 22.08 21.05 -3.97
N GLU A 86 21.14 20.80 -3.04
CA GLU A 86 21.42 20.42 -1.66
C GLU A 86 20.46 19.30 -1.30
N GLU A 87 21.00 18.18 -0.82
CA GLU A 87 20.20 17.10 -0.24
C GLU A 87 19.46 17.58 1.01
N VAL A 88 18.55 16.75 1.52
CA VAL A 88 17.78 17.09 2.71
C VAL A 88 18.73 17.26 3.90
N ALA A 89 18.70 18.46 4.48
CA ALA A 89 19.37 18.79 5.73
C ALA A 89 18.65 19.96 6.43
N GLY A 90 18.27 19.78 7.69
CA GLY A 90 17.51 20.80 8.43
C GLY A 90 16.13 21.05 7.82
N ASN A 91 15.42 19.97 7.52
CA ASN A 91 14.09 19.86 6.94
C ASN A 91 13.90 20.69 5.66
N ARG A 92 14.94 20.76 4.83
CA ARG A 92 14.87 21.42 3.53
C ARG A 92 15.83 20.79 2.54
N PHE A 93 15.54 20.93 1.26
CA PHE A 93 16.46 20.61 0.18
C PHE A 93 16.35 21.68 -0.91
N ARG A 94 17.39 21.82 -1.74
CA ARG A 94 17.43 22.82 -2.82
C ARG A 94 17.36 22.14 -4.19
N ILE A 95 16.52 22.67 -5.06
CA ILE A 95 16.45 22.33 -6.49
C ILE A 95 17.12 23.47 -7.26
N ALA A 96 17.91 23.15 -8.30
CA ALA A 96 18.52 24.15 -9.16
C ALA A 96 18.60 23.69 -10.63
N GLY A 97 19.10 24.58 -11.48
CA GLY A 97 19.41 24.31 -12.88
C GLY A 97 18.22 24.38 -13.84
N GLY A 98 17.09 24.91 -13.39
CA GLY A 98 15.99 25.29 -14.29
C GLY A 98 16.08 26.74 -14.74
N THR A 99 15.10 27.18 -15.52
CA THR A 99 14.96 28.60 -15.89
C THR A 99 14.09 29.34 -14.88
N ALA A 100 14.21 30.66 -14.85
CA ALA A 100 13.40 31.50 -13.96
C ALA A 100 11.89 31.23 -14.12
N ASN A 101 11.18 31.17 -12.99
CA ASN A 101 9.75 30.88 -12.88
C ASN A 101 9.29 29.51 -13.40
N MET A 102 10.21 28.61 -13.79
CA MET A 102 9.88 27.24 -14.18
C MET A 102 9.14 26.54 -13.04
N LYS A 103 8.09 25.79 -13.37
CA LYS A 103 7.41 24.90 -12.42
C LYS A 103 8.13 23.56 -12.40
N VAL A 104 8.41 23.07 -11.21
CA VAL A 104 9.01 21.75 -10.99
C VAL A 104 8.11 20.95 -10.06
N SER A 105 7.64 19.79 -10.53
CA SER A 105 7.04 18.78 -9.67
C SER A 105 8.16 17.99 -9.02
N TRP A 106 8.10 17.83 -7.70
CA TRP A 106 9.11 17.11 -6.93
C TRP A 106 8.46 15.99 -6.12
N GLN A 107 9.23 14.92 -5.90
CA GLN A 107 8.94 13.89 -4.94
C GLN A 107 10.23 13.60 -4.15
N VAL A 108 10.10 13.51 -2.83
CA VAL A 108 11.12 12.93 -1.95
C VAL A 108 10.51 11.74 -1.22
N THR A 109 11.23 10.63 -1.24
CA THR A 109 10.89 9.45 -0.45
C THR A 109 11.89 9.30 0.67
N GLY A 110 11.48 8.66 1.77
CA GLY A 110 12.35 8.33 2.88
C GLY A 110 11.89 7.05 3.58
N ILE A 111 12.85 6.34 4.16
CA ILE A 111 12.63 5.15 4.97
C ILE A 111 12.26 5.60 6.39
N ARG A 112 11.09 5.19 6.90
CA ARG A 112 10.68 5.51 8.28
C ARG A 112 11.74 5.08 9.28
N GLN A 113 11.96 5.82 10.37
CA GLN A 113 12.97 5.51 11.39
C GLN A 113 12.58 5.85 12.82
N ASP A 114 11.31 6.05 13.14
CA ASP A 114 10.88 6.16 14.53
C ASP A 114 11.00 4.82 15.28
N ALA A 115 10.81 4.88 16.60
CA ALA A 115 11.00 3.74 17.50
C ALA A 115 10.24 2.48 17.08
N LEU A 116 8.99 2.61 16.63
CA LEU A 116 8.18 1.44 16.25
C LEU A 116 8.67 0.83 14.95
N ALA A 117 9.02 1.66 13.95
CA ALA A 117 9.55 1.18 12.69
C ALA A 117 10.90 0.47 12.87
N ASN A 118 11.79 0.99 13.71
CA ASN A 118 13.08 0.37 13.96
C ASN A 118 12.96 -0.93 14.78
N ALA A 119 12.05 -0.99 15.75
CA ALA A 119 11.85 -2.20 16.55
C ALA A 119 11.12 -3.32 15.78
N HIS A 120 10.30 -2.96 14.78
CA HIS A 120 9.41 -3.90 14.07
C HIS A 120 9.47 -3.71 12.55
N ARG A 121 10.68 -3.81 11.98
CA ARG A 121 10.83 -3.87 10.52
C ARG A 121 10.14 -5.10 9.95
N VAL A 122 9.52 -4.93 8.78
CA VAL A 122 8.93 -6.03 8.03
C VAL A 122 10.06 -6.90 7.47
N PRO A 123 10.12 -8.21 7.78
CA PRO A 123 11.01 -9.11 7.07
C PRO A 123 10.55 -9.20 5.62
N VAL A 124 11.42 -8.83 4.69
CA VAL A 124 11.10 -8.83 3.25
C VAL A 124 10.86 -10.24 2.74
N GLU A 125 11.62 -11.19 3.29
CA GLU A 125 11.49 -12.61 3.02
C GLU A 125 11.51 -13.37 4.35
N GLU A 126 10.61 -14.34 4.48
CA GLU A 126 10.57 -15.23 5.62
C GLU A 126 10.22 -16.65 5.17
N ASP A 127 10.84 -17.61 5.83
CA ASP A 127 10.48 -19.00 5.71
C ASP A 127 9.10 -19.23 6.36
N LYS A 128 8.19 -19.89 5.64
CA LYS A 128 6.94 -20.34 6.24
C LYS A 128 7.22 -21.23 7.46
N PRO A 129 6.39 -21.15 8.53
CA PRO A 129 6.42 -22.13 9.61
C PRO A 129 6.37 -23.55 9.05
N ALA A 130 7.08 -24.50 9.67
CA ALA A 130 7.22 -25.86 9.15
C ALA A 130 5.88 -26.52 8.81
N VAL A 131 4.85 -26.27 9.63
CA VAL A 131 3.48 -26.80 9.45
C VAL A 131 2.73 -26.18 8.26
N GLU A 132 3.10 -24.98 7.82
CA GLU A 132 2.49 -24.29 6.68
C GLU A 132 3.22 -24.54 5.36
N ARG A 133 4.42 -25.12 5.39
CA ARG A 133 5.18 -25.45 4.19
C ARG A 133 4.40 -26.45 3.33
N GLY A 134 4.27 -26.16 2.04
CA GLY A 134 3.43 -26.92 1.11
C GLY A 134 1.96 -26.48 1.04
N TYR A 135 1.54 -25.54 1.90
CA TYR A 135 0.21 -24.93 1.89
C TYR A 135 0.26 -23.46 1.45
N TYR A 136 -0.90 -22.92 1.06
CA TYR A 136 -1.02 -21.62 0.39
C TYR A 136 -2.03 -20.73 1.09
N LEU A 137 -1.78 -19.41 1.09
CA LEU A 137 -2.76 -18.41 1.52
C LEU A 137 -3.98 -18.39 0.56
N ASN A 138 -3.72 -18.53 -0.74
CA ASN A 138 -4.76 -18.59 -1.78
C ASN A 138 -4.45 -19.71 -2.79
N PRO A 139 -4.78 -20.98 -2.49
CA PRO A 139 -4.37 -22.12 -3.32
C PRO A 139 -4.94 -22.08 -4.74
N VAL A 140 -6.18 -21.62 -4.91
CA VAL A 140 -6.85 -21.57 -6.22
C VAL A 140 -6.14 -20.61 -7.17
N ALA A 141 -5.60 -19.50 -6.66
CA ALA A 141 -4.79 -18.57 -7.45
C ALA A 141 -3.51 -19.21 -8.02
N PHE A 142 -3.03 -20.31 -7.42
CA PHE A 142 -1.88 -21.09 -7.89
C PHE A 142 -2.27 -22.39 -8.60
N GLY A 143 -3.54 -22.56 -9.01
CA GLY A 143 -4.03 -23.76 -9.69
C GLY A 143 -4.14 -24.99 -8.77
N HIS A 144 -4.14 -24.79 -7.45
CA HIS A 144 -4.26 -25.87 -6.47
C HIS A 144 -5.68 -25.98 -5.89
N PRO A 145 -6.08 -27.18 -5.45
CA PRO A 145 -7.37 -27.37 -4.82
C PRO A 145 -7.46 -26.62 -3.48
N GLN A 146 -8.68 -26.27 -3.05
CA GLN A 146 -8.93 -25.46 -1.86
C GLN A 146 -8.32 -26.10 -0.58
N GLU A 147 -8.19 -27.42 -0.57
CA GLU A 147 -7.62 -28.27 0.49
C GLU A 147 -6.12 -27.99 0.75
N LYS A 148 -5.42 -27.39 -0.22
CA LYS A 148 -4.05 -26.91 -0.01
C LYS A 148 -3.99 -25.52 0.65
N GLY A 149 -5.13 -24.96 1.07
CA GLY A 149 -5.17 -23.70 1.80
C GLY A 149 -4.67 -23.84 3.24
N ILE A 150 -3.97 -22.83 3.77
CA ILE A 150 -3.48 -22.82 5.16
C ILE A 150 -4.59 -23.01 6.20
N ALA A 151 -5.84 -22.66 5.87
CA ALA A 151 -6.98 -22.89 6.75
C ALA A 151 -7.16 -24.38 7.09
N TRP A 152 -6.79 -25.28 6.18
CA TRP A 152 -6.85 -26.73 6.39
C TRP A 152 -5.78 -27.26 7.33
N VAL A 153 -4.65 -26.56 7.45
CA VAL A 153 -3.60 -26.88 8.43
C VAL A 153 -4.13 -26.68 9.85
N TYR A 154 -4.82 -25.57 10.10
CA TYR A 154 -5.21 -25.17 11.45
C TYR A 154 -6.63 -25.56 11.87
N ARG A 155 -7.55 -25.78 10.92
CA ARG A 155 -8.99 -25.97 11.20
C ARG A 155 -9.60 -27.18 10.52
N ARG A 156 -8.79 -28.22 10.26
CA ARG A 156 -9.21 -29.42 9.50
C ARG A 156 -10.56 -29.97 9.98
N ASP A 157 -10.71 -30.26 11.27
CA ASP A 157 -11.91 -30.90 11.80
C ASP A 157 -13.16 -30.02 11.68
N ARG A 158 -13.01 -28.71 11.92
CA ARG A 158 -14.09 -27.73 11.76
C ARG A 158 -14.46 -27.49 10.29
N ILE A 159 -13.51 -27.61 9.36
CA ILE A 159 -13.80 -27.47 7.93
C ILE A 159 -14.50 -28.72 7.40
N LEU A 160 -14.10 -29.91 7.87
CA LEU A 160 -14.77 -31.16 7.53
C LEU A 160 -16.22 -31.16 8.02
N SER A 161 -16.49 -30.74 9.26
CA SER A 161 -17.86 -30.64 9.77
C SER A 161 -18.74 -29.65 8.97
N LEU A 162 -18.18 -28.52 8.52
CA LEU A 162 -18.89 -27.56 7.65
C LEU A 162 -19.08 -28.04 6.20
N LYS A 163 -18.26 -28.98 5.73
CA LYS A 163 -18.47 -29.64 4.43
C LYS A 163 -19.53 -30.73 4.51
N GLU A 164 -19.61 -31.46 5.61
CA GLU A 164 -20.62 -32.48 5.86
C GLU A 164 -22.03 -31.90 6.00
N LEU A 165 -22.16 -30.67 6.50
CA LEU A 165 -23.46 -29.95 6.58
C LEU A 165 -23.98 -29.42 5.23
N ARG A 166 -23.15 -29.34 4.18
CA ARG A 166 -23.53 -28.72 2.90
C ARG A 166 -24.20 -29.61 1.83
N PRO A 167 -24.30 -30.97 1.92
CA PRO A 167 -25.01 -31.74 0.90
C PRO A 167 -26.47 -32.12 1.23
N ARG A 168 -27.03 -31.81 2.42
CA ARG A 168 -28.40 -32.29 2.77
C ARG A 168 -29.46 -31.25 3.12
N ASP A 169 -29.10 -30.03 3.50
CA ASP A 169 -30.10 -29.11 4.09
C ASP A 169 -30.83 -28.17 3.10
N ILE A 170 -30.60 -28.30 1.78
CA ILE A 170 -31.31 -27.49 0.76
C ILE A 170 -32.39 -28.31 0.00
N ALA A 171 -32.45 -29.62 0.18
CA ALA A 171 -33.39 -30.50 -0.54
C ALA A 171 -34.69 -30.81 0.26
N GLY A 172 -35.12 -29.92 1.17
CA GLY A 172 -36.26 -30.17 2.05
C GLY A 172 -37.35 -29.09 2.11
N ALA A 173 -37.23 -27.98 1.38
CA ALA A 173 -38.31 -26.98 1.32
C ALA A 173 -39.29 -27.33 0.19
N ASP A 174 -39.98 -28.45 0.36
CA ASP A 174 -41.09 -28.86 -0.50
C ASP A 174 -42.31 -27.94 -0.28
N ARG A 175 -42.94 -27.56 -1.39
CA ARG A 175 -44.12 -26.66 -1.46
C ARG A 175 -45.32 -27.27 -0.74
N PRO A 176 -46.17 -26.50 -0.04
CA PRO A 176 -47.56 -26.89 0.14
C PRO A 176 -48.41 -26.36 -1.01
N SER A 177 -48.96 -27.32 -1.76
CA SER A 177 -50.19 -27.16 -2.53
C SER A 177 -51.37 -27.16 -1.55
N THR A 178 -52.29 -26.20 -1.66
CA THR A 178 -53.70 -26.45 -1.36
C THR A 178 -54.57 -25.59 -2.25
N LYS A 179 -55.35 -26.28 -3.11
CA LYS A 179 -56.64 -25.84 -3.60
C LYS A 179 -57.63 -25.85 -2.43
N GLU A 180 -58.48 -24.84 -2.36
CA GLU A 180 -59.95 -24.93 -2.29
C GLU A 180 -60.54 -23.58 -2.71
#